data_AF-A0A949LRB3-F1
#
_entry.id   AF-A0A949LRB3-F1
#
_cell.length_a   1.000
_cell.length_b   1.000
_cell.length_c   1.000
_cell.angle_alpha   90.00
_cell.angle_beta   90.00
_cell.angle_gamma   90.00
#
_symmetry.space_group_name_H-M   'P 1'
#
loop_
_entity.id
_entity.type
_entity.pdbx_description
1 polymer ?
#
loop_
_entity_poly.entity_id
_entity_poly.type
_entity_poly.pdbx_seq_one_letter_code
_entity_poly.pdbx_strand_id
1 'polypeptide(L)'
;MTDERPLAVKLDPDVADSVLWSEDLTPYDEEHLVTYLRLLDAESEEADWREVARIVLHRDPEKEPERTQSCWQSHLNRARWMTAHGYRRLLDQAGGWSRRPGANSH
;
A
#
# COMPACT_ATOMS: atom_id res chain seq x y z
N MET A 1 28.25 3.58 18.31
CA MET A 1 26.99 3.18 18.94
C MET A 1 25.91 3.63 17.98
N THR A 2 25.29 2.66 17.31
CA THR A 2 24.48 2.85 16.10
C THR A 2 23.29 3.79 16.34
N ASP A 3 23.07 4.70 15.39
CA ASP A 3 21.88 5.54 15.28
C ASP A 3 20.71 4.63 14.91
N GLU A 4 20.05 4.07 15.93
CA GLU A 4 18.82 3.32 15.80
C GLU A 4 17.70 4.30 15.42
N ARG A 5 17.63 4.73 14.15
CA ARG A 5 16.42 5.35 13.63
C ARG A 5 15.32 4.32 13.78
N PRO A 6 14.29 4.53 14.62
CA PRO A 6 13.14 3.66 14.55
C PRO A 6 12.63 3.78 13.11
N LEU A 7 12.42 2.64 12.45
CA LEU A 7 11.51 2.58 11.30
C LEU A 7 10.14 2.94 11.86
N ALA A 8 9.92 4.22 12.14
CA ALA A 8 8.62 4.77 12.40
C ALA A 8 7.90 4.70 11.06
N VAL A 9 7.37 3.50 10.77
CA VAL A 9 6.34 3.35 9.75
C VAL A 9 5.33 4.44 10.08
N LYS A 10 5.20 5.43 9.20
CA LYS A 10 4.22 6.49 9.38
C LYS A 10 2.88 5.77 9.35
N LEU A 11 2.30 5.56 10.54
CA LEU A 11 1.01 4.86 10.69
C LEU A 11 -0.13 5.64 10.04
N ASP A 12 0.17 6.92 9.74
CA ASP A 12 -0.76 7.87 9.22
C ASP A 12 -0.10 8.80 8.17
N PRO A 13 0.23 8.28 6.97
CA PRO A 13 0.77 9.10 5.89
C PRO A 13 -0.32 9.99 5.28
N ASP A 14 0.11 11.12 4.71
CA ASP A 14 -0.83 12.04 4.06
C ASP A 14 -1.37 11.39 2.78
N VAL A 15 -2.67 11.13 2.75
CA VAL A 15 -3.30 10.38 1.66
C VAL A 15 -3.71 11.32 0.51
N ALA A 16 -3.18 11.06 -0.68
CA ALA A 16 -3.54 11.80 -1.88
C ALA A 16 -5.04 11.68 -2.22
N ASP A 17 -5.58 12.63 -2.98
CA ASP A 17 -6.99 12.59 -3.42
C ASP A 17 -7.30 11.34 -4.28
N SER A 18 -6.30 10.84 -5.00
CA SER A 18 -6.41 9.63 -5.81
C SER A 18 -5.03 8.99 -5.98
N VAL A 19 -5.02 7.69 -6.27
CA VAL A 19 -3.81 6.98 -6.65
C VAL A 19 -3.66 7.01 -8.16
N LEU A 20 -2.49 7.41 -8.65
CA LEU A 20 -2.13 7.25 -10.05
C LEU A 20 -1.83 5.78 -10.32
N TRP A 21 -2.49 5.21 -11.33
CA TRP A 21 -2.25 3.83 -11.71
C TRP A 21 -0.84 3.62 -12.28
N SER A 22 -0.19 2.54 -11.87
CA SER A 22 1.13 2.10 -12.34
C SER A 22 1.18 0.57 -12.38
N GLU A 23 1.84 0.00 -13.37
CA GLU A 23 2.07 -1.46 -13.44
C GLU A 23 3.21 -1.93 -12.53
N ASP A 24 3.96 -0.99 -11.98
CA ASP A 24 5.04 -1.21 -11.03
C ASP A 24 4.72 -0.60 -9.66
N LEU A 25 5.39 -1.12 -8.64
CA LEU A 25 5.36 -0.60 -7.28
C LEU A 25 6.04 0.78 -7.26
N THR A 26 5.39 1.75 -6.64
CA THR A 26 5.89 3.12 -6.56
C THR A 26 6.34 3.44 -5.12
N PRO A 27 7.20 4.45 -4.91
CA PRO A 27 7.55 4.91 -3.56
C PRO A 27 6.33 5.31 -2.72
N TYR A 28 5.26 5.80 -3.37
CA TYR A 28 3.99 6.09 -2.71
C TYR A 28 3.37 4.82 -2.12
N ASP A 29 3.42 3.70 -2.85
CA ASP A 29 2.88 2.43 -2.35
C ASP A 29 3.65 1.89 -1.15
N GLU A 30 4.97 2.09 -1.09
CA GLU A 30 5.81 1.70 0.05
C GLU A 30 5.46 2.50 1.31
N GLU A 31 5.25 3.81 1.17
CA GLU A 31 4.85 4.67 2.28
C GLU A 31 3.43 4.35 2.78
N HIS A 32 2.54 3.90 1.90
CA HIS A 32 1.12 3.70 2.19
C HIS A 32 0.74 2.24 2.47
N LEU A 33 1.71 1.34 2.72
CA LEU A 33 1.44 -0.07 3.00
C LEU A 33 0.46 -0.27 4.17
N VAL A 34 0.63 0.47 5.26
CA VAL A 34 -0.29 0.38 6.42
C VAL A 34 -1.69 0.86 6.07
N THR A 35 -1.81 1.94 5.30
CA THR A 35 -3.10 2.44 4.80
C THR A 35 -3.79 1.37 3.96
N TYR A 36 -3.09 0.73 3.04
CA TYR A 36 -3.65 -0.36 2.22
C TYR A 36 -4.08 -1.57 3.05
N LEU A 37 -3.28 -1.97 4.05
CA LEU A 37 -3.66 -3.07 4.94
C LEU A 37 -4.94 -2.76 5.71
N ARG A 38 -5.07 -1.54 6.26
CA ARG A 38 -6.29 -1.12 6.99
C ARG A 38 -7.52 -1.04 6.08
N LEU A 39 -7.35 -0.65 4.81
CA LEU A 39 -8.45 -0.67 3.84
C LEU A 39 -8.91 -2.08 3.50
N LEU A 40 -7.97 -3.02 3.34
CA LEU A 40 -8.28 -4.42 3.04
C LEU A 40 -8.93 -5.13 4.23
N ASP A 41 -8.46 -4.85 5.45
CA ASP A 41 -9.04 -5.36 6.69
C ASP A 41 -10.50 -4.90 6.83
N ALA A 42 -10.74 -3.60 6.67
CA ALA A 42 -12.08 -3.02 6.71
C ALA A 42 -13.00 -3.55 5.59
N GLU A 43 -12.47 -3.80 4.39
CA GLU A 43 -13.21 -4.48 3.33
C GLU A 43 -13.59 -5.91 3.72
N SER A 44 -12.68 -6.65 4.36
CA SER A 44 -12.94 -8.03 4.80
C SER A 44 -13.98 -8.12 5.93
N GLU A 45 -14.09 -7.05 6.72
CA GLU A 45 -15.11 -6.88 7.76
C GLU A 45 -16.43 -6.28 7.21
N GLU A 46 -16.53 -6.03 5.89
CA GLU A 46 -17.68 -5.40 5.24
C GLU A 46 -18.06 -4.04 5.85
N ALA A 47 -17.06 -3.29 6.33
CA ALA A 47 -17.27 -2.00 6.99
C ALA A 47 -17.82 -0.93 6.02
N ASP A 48 -18.57 0.05 6.55
CA ASP A 48 -19.05 1.19 5.75
C ASP A 48 -17.86 2.03 5.29
N TRP A 49 -17.71 2.17 3.97
CA TRP A 49 -16.68 2.97 3.34
C TRP A 49 -16.61 4.41 3.89
N ARG A 50 -17.72 4.98 4.39
CA ARG A 50 -17.75 6.32 4.98
C ARG A 50 -16.99 6.39 6.31
N GLU A 51 -17.14 5.36 7.13
CA GLU A 51 -16.41 5.24 8.40
C GLU A 51 -14.93 5.01 8.14
N VAL A 52 -14.62 4.11 7.21
CA VAL A 52 -13.25 3.82 6.77
C VAL A 52 -12.58 5.07 6.20
N ALA A 53 -13.27 5.85 5.37
CA ALA A 53 -12.71 7.08 4.80
C ALA A 53 -12.36 8.12 5.87
N ARG A 54 -13.14 8.22 6.96
CA ARG A 54 -12.84 9.11 8.09
C ARG A 54 -11.65 8.63 8.90
N ILE A 55 -11.60 7.33 9.20
CA ILE A 55 -10.63 6.75 10.13
C ILE A 55 -9.27 6.48 9.47
N VAL A 56 -9.28 6.06 8.20
CA VAL A 56 -8.09 5.58 7.47
C VAL A 56 -7.58 6.60 6.47
N LEU A 57 -8.47 7.37 5.83
CA LEU A 57 -8.10 8.36 4.80
C LEU A 57 -8.21 9.81 5.28
N HIS A 58 -8.67 10.03 6.52
CA HIS A 58 -8.89 11.34 7.13
C HIS A 58 -9.76 12.29 6.31
N ARG A 59 -10.73 11.72 5.59
CA ARG A 59 -11.65 12.46 4.72
C ARG A 59 -13.07 12.39 5.25
N ASP A 60 -13.79 13.49 5.09
CA ASP A 60 -15.16 13.60 5.56
C ASP A 60 -16.14 13.40 4.40
N PRO A 61 -16.80 12.23 4.28
CA PRO A 61 -17.76 11.95 3.22
C PRO A 61 -19.04 12.78 3.34
N GLU A 62 -19.28 13.49 4.45
CA GLU A 62 -20.41 14.44 4.54
C GLU A 62 -20.08 15.81 3.93
N LYS A 63 -18.81 16.22 3.97
CA LYS A 63 -18.37 17.50 3.40
C LYS A 63 -18.07 17.38 1.92
N GLU A 64 -17.42 16.29 1.52
CA GLU A 64 -16.96 16.07 0.15
C GLU A 64 -17.25 14.62 -0.31
N PRO A 65 -18.54 14.23 -0.45
CA PRO A 65 -18.94 12.84 -0.67
C PRO A 65 -18.30 12.21 -1.90
N GLU A 66 -18.38 12.87 -3.05
CA GLU A 66 -17.89 12.33 -4.34
C GLU A 66 -16.36 12.21 -4.36
N ARG A 67 -15.66 13.23 -3.85
CA ARG A 67 -14.19 13.22 -3.77
C ARG A 67 -13.70 12.15 -2.79
N THR A 68 -14.37 12.04 -1.64
CA THR A 68 -14.03 11.04 -0.61
C THR A 68 -14.29 9.63 -1.11
N GLN A 69 -15.41 9.41 -1.80
CA GLN A 69 -15.72 8.11 -2.39
C GLN A 69 -14.71 7.74 -3.47
N SER A 70 -14.35 8.66 -4.34
CA SER A 70 -13.34 8.44 -5.39
C SER A 70 -11.97 8.11 -4.78
N CYS A 71 -11.56 8.87 -3.76
CA CYS A 71 -10.32 8.59 -3.02
C CYS A 71 -10.34 7.17 -2.42
N TRP A 72 -11.40 6.80 -1.71
CA TRP A 72 -11.57 5.46 -1.14
C TRP A 72 -11.49 4.37 -2.21
N GLN A 73 -12.22 4.51 -3.33
CA GLN A 73 -12.20 3.52 -4.41
C GLN A 73 -10.82 3.38 -5.04
N SER A 74 -10.14 4.48 -5.34
CA SER A 74 -8.80 4.46 -5.95
C SER A 74 -7.79 3.75 -5.04
N HIS A 75 -7.79 4.04 -3.74
CA HIS A 75 -6.86 3.43 -2.80
C HIS A 75 -7.17 1.96 -2.53
N LEU A 76 -8.45 1.59 -2.40
CA LEU A 76 -8.86 0.20 -2.23
C LEU A 76 -8.52 -0.65 -3.46
N ASN A 77 -8.75 -0.12 -4.66
CA ASN A 77 -8.36 -0.80 -5.90
C ASN A 77 -6.84 -0.98 -5.99
N ARG A 78 -6.05 0.02 -5.57
CA ARG A 78 -4.60 -0.12 -5.50
C ARG A 78 -4.17 -1.17 -4.47
N ALA A 79 -4.78 -1.17 -3.29
CA ALA A 79 -4.50 -2.15 -2.24
C ALA A 79 -4.77 -3.59 -2.71
N ARG A 80 -5.88 -3.83 -3.41
CA ARG A 80 -6.20 -5.12 -4.04
C ARG A 80 -5.18 -5.51 -5.12
N TRP A 81 -4.71 -4.55 -5.92
CA TRP A 81 -3.66 -4.83 -6.90
C TRP A 81 -2.33 -5.20 -6.23
N MET A 82 -1.98 -4.53 -5.12
CA MET A 82 -0.77 -4.83 -4.35
C MET A 82 -0.77 -6.26 -3.80
N THR A 83 -1.90 -6.79 -3.34
CA THR A 83 -1.99 -8.18 -2.85
C THR A 83 -1.95 -9.20 -3.99
N ALA A 84 -2.59 -8.91 -5.12
CA ALA A 84 -2.66 -9.84 -6.25
C ALA A 84 -1.39 -9.86 -7.13
N HIS A 85 -0.72 -8.73 -7.31
CA HIS A 85 0.37 -8.56 -8.27
C HIS A 85 1.65 -7.96 -7.64
N GLY A 86 1.50 -6.96 -6.77
CA GLY A 86 2.63 -6.26 -6.16
C GLY A 86 3.49 -7.16 -5.27
N TYR A 87 2.87 -7.92 -4.36
CA TYR A 87 3.59 -8.79 -3.41
C TYR A 87 4.29 -9.97 -4.11
N ARG A 88 3.67 -10.54 -5.16
CA ARG A 88 4.30 -11.59 -5.97
C ARG A 88 5.58 -11.08 -6.65
N ARG A 89 5.56 -9.86 -7.19
CA ARG A 89 6.75 -9.24 -7.79
C ARG A 89 7.84 -8.95 -6.76
N LEU A 90 7.50 -8.50 -5.55
CA LEU A 90 8.47 -8.32 -4.46
C LEU A 90 9.13 -9.64 -4.08
N LEU A 91 8.36 -10.74 -3.97
CA LEU A 91 8.89 -12.07 -3.70
C LEU A 91 9.77 -12.60 -4.85
N ASP A 92 9.38 -12.36 -6.11
CA ASP A 92 10.16 -12.74 -7.28
C ASP A 92 11.50 -11.96 -7.35
N GLN A 93 11.49 -10.67 -6.99
CA GLN A 93 12.70 -9.84 -6.91
C GLN A 93 13.60 -10.23 -5.73
N ALA A 94 13.01 -10.49 -4.56
CA ALA A 94 13.73 -10.95 -3.36
C ALA A 94 14.30 -12.37 -3.51
N GLY A 95 13.61 -13.24 -4.28
CA GLY A 95 14.06 -14.59 -4.63
C GLY A 95 15.17 -14.64 -5.69
N GLY A 96 15.60 -13.48 -6.23
CA GLY A 96 16.64 -13.36 -7.25
C GLY A 96 18.06 -13.77 -6.82
N TRP A 97 18.30 -14.09 -5.53
CA TRP A 97 19.61 -14.58 -5.05
C TRP A 97 19.74 -16.13 -5.08
N SER A 98 19.35 -16.79 -6.17
CA SER A 98 19.66 -18.24 -6.32
C SER A 98 20.09 -18.70 -7.71
N ARG A 99 20.58 -17.79 -8.56
CA ARG A 99 21.44 -18.20 -9.69
C ARG A 99 22.67 -17.30 -9.81
N ARG A 100 23.72 -17.64 -9.06
CA ARG A 100 25.10 -17.40 -9.51
C ARG A 100 25.53 -18.61 -10.36
N PRO A 101 25.81 -18.47 -11.66
CA PRO A 101 26.42 -19.54 -12.43
C PRO A 101 27.92 -19.61 -12.10
N GLY A 102 28.34 -20.78 -11.61
CA GLY A 102 29.65 -21.39 -11.87
C GLY A 102 30.89 -20.66 -11.37
N ALA A 103 31.29 -20.92 -10.13
CA ALA A 103 32.72 -21.05 -9.83
C ALA A 103 33.15 -22.43 -10.36
N ASN A 104 33.76 -22.49 -11.55
CA ASN A 104 34.49 -23.67 -11.98
C ASN A 104 35.98 -23.42 -11.79
N SER A 105 36.53 -24.15 -10.83
CA SER A 105 37.95 -24.43 -10.69
C SER A 105 38.45 -25.19 -11.92
N HIS A 106 39.54 -24.73 -12.52
CA HIS A 106 40.62 -25.54 -13.11
C HIS A 106 41.86 -24.67 -13.23
#